data_AF-A0A4S0JGP2-F1
#
_entry.id   AF-A0A4S0JGP2-F1
#
_cell.length_a   1.000
_cell.length_b   1.000
_cell.length_c   1.000
_cell.angle_alpha   90.00
_cell.angle_beta   90.00
_cell.angle_gamma   90.00
#
_symmetry.space_group_name_H-M   'P 1'
#
loop_
_entity.id
_entity.type
_entity.pdbx_description
1 polymer ?
#
loop_
_entity_poly.entity_id
_entity_poly.type
_entity_poly.pdbx_seq_one_letter_code
_entity_poly.pdbx_strand_id
1 'polypeptide(L)' 'MDHSNHVRLTNAELTQDELEGATIYGPDDEKIGSVD' A
#
# COMPACT_ATOMS: atom_id res chain seq x y z
N MET A 1 6.52 9.27 5.21
CA MET A 1 5.49 9.94 4.39
C MET A 1 4.32 10.32 5.28
N ASP A 2 3.52 11.31 4.88
CA ASP A 2 2.24 11.55 5.56
C ASP A 2 1.18 10.58 5.02
N HIS A 3 1.03 9.45 5.70
CA HIS A 3 0.07 8.40 5.34
C HIS A 3 -1.41 8.84 5.47
N SER A 4 -1.68 9.99 6.08
CA SER A 4 -3.05 10.53 6.20
C SER A 4 -3.63 10.99 4.86
N ASN A 5 -2.76 11.25 3.88
CA ASN A 5 -3.11 11.75 2.55
C ASN A 5 -3.04 10.68 1.44
N HIS A 6 -2.84 9.41 1.80
CA HIS A 6 -2.86 8.35 0.80
C HIS A 6 -4.24 8.21 0.18
N VAL A 7 -4.29 8.39 -1.15
CA VAL A 7 -5.49 8.11 -1.92
C VAL A 7 -5.69 6.60 -1.92
N ARG A 8 -6.88 6.16 -1.47
CA ARG A 8 -7.25 4.75 -1.53
C ARG A 8 -7.56 4.36 -2.96
N LEU A 9 -7.09 3.18 -3.35
CA LEU A 9 -7.50 2.54 -4.60
C LEU A 9 -9.02 2.33 -4.60
N THR A 10 -9.60 2.46 -5.78
CA THR A 10 -10.99 2.09 -6.04
C THR A 10 -11.12 0.56 -6.12
N ASN A 11 -12.34 0.05 -6.01
CA ASN A 11 -12.57 -1.39 -6.13
C ASN A 11 -12.10 -1.99 -7.46
N ALA A 12 -12.08 -1.20 -8.54
CA ALA A 12 -11.60 -1.65 -9.84
C ALA A 12 -10.07 -1.76 -9.91
N GLU A 13 -9.36 -1.03 -9.05
CA GLU A 13 -7.89 -0.99 -8.97
C GLU A 13 -7.35 -1.98 -7.92
N LEU A 14 -8.20 -2.55 -7.06
CA LEU A 14 -7.84 -3.59 -6.10
C LEU A 14 -7.71 -4.96 -6.80
N THR A 15 -6.77 -5.06 -7.73
CA THR A 15 -6.42 -6.31 -8.43
C THR A 15 -5.11 -6.87 -7.90
N GLN A 16 -4.87 -8.17 -8.12
CA GLN A 16 -3.61 -8.78 -7.72
C GLN A 16 -2.42 -8.11 -8.42
N ASP A 17 -2.52 -7.88 -9.73
CA ASP A 17 -1.44 -7.28 -10.53
C ASP A 17 -1.01 -5.90 -10.04
N GLU A 18 -1.95 -5.09 -9.51
CA GLU A 18 -1.66 -3.76 -8.96
C GLU A 18 -1.14 -3.80 -7.52
N LEU A 19 -1.41 -4.88 -6.78
CA LEU A 19 -1.07 -5.01 -5.36
C LEU A 19 0.20 -5.83 -5.13
N GLU A 20 0.52 -6.79 -6.00
CA GLU A 20 1.65 -7.71 -5.83
C GLU A 20 2.99 -6.96 -5.83
N GLY A 21 3.81 -7.19 -4.80
CA GLY A 21 5.06 -6.49 -4.56
C GLY A 21 4.93 -5.10 -3.93
N ALA A 22 3.71 -4.60 -3.69
CA ALA A 22 3.51 -3.31 -3.02
C ALA A 22 4.13 -3.31 -1.62
N THR A 23 4.87 -2.25 -1.27
CA THR A 23 5.53 -2.15 0.04
C THR A 23 4.54 -1.72 1.12
N ILE A 24 4.56 -2.42 2.25
CA ILE A 24 3.73 -2.12 3.42
C ILE A 24 4.55 -1.27 4.38
N TYR A 25 4.02 -0.09 4.72
CA TYR A 25 4.60 0.84 5.68
C TYR A 25 3.80 0.88 6.98
N GLY A 26 4.51 0.95 8.10
CA GLY A 26 3.92 1.14 9.42
C GLY A 26 3.64 2.61 9.76
N PRO A 27 3.13 2.87 10.98
CA PRO A 27 2.78 4.22 11.42
C PRO A 27 3.98 5.16 11.54
N ASP A 28 5.20 4.63 11.67
CA ASP A 28 6.45 5.41 11.79
C ASP A 28 7.24 5.46 10.47
N ASP A 29 6.57 5.20 9.33
CA ASP A 29 7.17 5.17 7.98
C ASP A 29 8.21 4.06 7.76
N GLU A 30 8.19 3.06 8.62
CA GLU A 30 9.08 1.91 8.54
C GLU A 30 8.54 0.86 7.57
N LYS A 31 9.43 0.31 6.74
CA LYS A 31 9.07 -0.83 5.88
C LYS A 31 8.86 -2.06 6.75
N ILE A 32 7.62 -2.55 6.82
CA ILE A 32 7.27 -3.75 7.59
C ILE A 32 7.06 -4.98 6.69
N GLY A 33 6.90 -4.82 5.38
CA GLY A 33 6.75 -5.95 4.47
C GLY A 33 6.43 -5.58 3.02
N SER A 34 5.96 -6.57 2.27
CA SER A 34 5.36 -6.44 0.93
C SER A 34 4.11 -7.32 0.83
N VAL A 35 3.23 -7.00 -0.12
CA VAL A 35 2.09 -7.83 -0.49
C VAL A 35 2.55 -8.91 -1.46
N ASP A 36 2.22 -10.17 -1.18
CA ASP A 36 2.52 -11.36 -1.98
C ASP A 36 1.22 -12.15 -2.24
#